data_AF-A0AAX2M691-F1
#
_entry.id   AF-A0AAX2M691-F1
#
_cell.length_a   1.000
_cell.length_b   1.000
_cell.length_c   1.000
_cell.angle_alpha   90.00
_cell.angle_beta   90.00
_cell.angle_gamma   90.00
#
_symmetry.space_group_name_H-M   'P 1'
#
loop_
_entity.id
_entity.type
_entity.pdbx_description
1 polymer ?
#
loop_
_entity_poly.entity_id
_entity_poly.type
_entity_poly.pdbx_seq_one_letter_code
_entity_poly.pdbx_strand_id
1 'polypeptide(L)'
;MSTEHPSEMVAATQESFPLASRGVTVSLPVAAPTGPALKAQAGGKPRQAYLRVERITGKGMPPGYEIYLHPPGENQPSRREELCAGVLPLFGLDKASRQGAGHAGTGLHYVFDVTELMERLEREPGWDPQDLRVTFVPRRQPRQDAEVRVGRVSLYYA
;
A
#
# COMPACT_ATOMS: atom_id res chain seq x y z
N MET A 1 -21.93 -18.27 -0.16
CA MET A 1 -20.58 -18.82 -0.43
C MET A 1 -19.78 -17.70 -1.04
N SER A 2 -18.82 -17.12 -0.32
CA SER A 2 -17.94 -16.10 -0.88
C SER A 2 -17.02 -16.77 -1.89
N THR A 3 -17.17 -16.45 -3.16
CA THR A 3 -16.21 -16.84 -4.20
C THR A 3 -14.88 -16.15 -3.90
N GLU A 4 -13.93 -16.89 -3.35
CA GLU A 4 -12.53 -16.45 -3.34
C GLU A 4 -12.08 -16.30 -4.79
N HIS A 5 -11.85 -15.06 -5.21
CA HIS A 5 -11.19 -14.79 -6.47
C HIS A 5 -9.70 -15.09 -6.29
N PRO A 6 -9.10 -15.95 -7.12
CA PRO A 6 -7.70 -16.28 -6.94
C PRO A 6 -6.86 -15.04 -7.28
N SER A 7 -6.29 -14.43 -6.24
CA SER A 7 -5.46 -13.23 -6.37
C SER A 7 -4.01 -13.61 -6.65
N GLU A 8 -3.31 -12.74 -7.39
CA GLU A 8 -1.91 -12.88 -7.75
C GLU A 8 -1.14 -11.64 -7.27
N MET A 9 -0.05 -11.85 -6.52
CA MET A 9 0.84 -10.76 -6.14
C MET A 9 1.72 -10.38 -7.32
N VAL A 10 1.62 -9.13 -7.76
CA VAL A 10 2.34 -8.60 -8.93
C VAL A 10 3.43 -7.60 -8.57
N ALA A 11 3.44 -7.10 -7.33
CA ALA A 11 4.51 -6.25 -6.82
C ALA A 11 4.66 -6.41 -5.31
N ALA A 12 5.87 -6.24 -4.79
CA ALA A 12 6.12 -6.09 -3.37
C ALA A 12 7.40 -5.30 -3.08
N THR A 13 7.44 -4.60 -1.95
CA THR A 13 8.69 -4.05 -1.41
C THR A 13 9.55 -5.17 -0.83
N GLN A 14 10.86 -5.11 -1.07
CA GLN A 14 11.81 -6.14 -0.64
C GLN A 14 12.22 -6.02 0.84
N GLU A 15 12.26 -4.80 1.34
CA GLU A 15 12.69 -4.50 2.71
C GLU A 15 11.65 -3.67 3.45
N SER A 16 11.65 -3.80 4.78
CA SER A 16 10.85 -2.93 5.65
C SER A 16 11.40 -1.51 5.66
N PHE A 17 10.55 -0.51 5.85
CA PHE A 17 10.96 0.89 5.89
C PHE A 17 10.26 1.66 7.02
N PRO A 18 10.92 2.64 7.64
CA PRO A 18 10.30 3.52 8.62
C PRO A 18 9.38 4.53 7.93
N LEU A 19 8.27 4.89 8.57
CA LEU A 19 7.54 6.11 8.23
C LEU A 19 8.09 7.26 9.07
N ALA A 20 8.54 8.32 8.40
CA ALA A 20 9.16 9.48 9.03
C ALA A 20 8.17 10.65 9.15
N SER A 21 8.62 11.72 9.82
CA SER A 21 7.88 12.98 9.92
C SER A 21 7.78 13.74 8.60
N ARG A 22 8.62 13.40 7.62
CA ARG A 22 8.50 13.79 6.21
C ARG A 22 7.93 12.60 5.44
N GLY A 23 7.17 12.89 4.39
CA GLY A 23 6.59 11.84 3.55
C GLY A 23 7.67 10.88 3.04
N VAL A 24 7.32 9.59 2.96
CA VAL A 24 8.23 8.52 2.54
C VAL A 24 7.72 7.93 1.23
N THR A 25 8.59 7.85 0.24
CA THR A 25 8.29 7.26 -1.07
C THR A 25 9.09 5.97 -1.25
N VAL A 26 8.41 4.91 -1.68
CA VAL A 26 9.03 3.62 -2.03
C VAL A 26 8.67 3.24 -3.46
N SER A 27 9.59 2.53 -4.14
CA SER A 27 9.31 1.93 -5.45
C SER A 27 8.53 0.63 -5.29
N LEU A 28 7.58 0.39 -6.19
CA LEU A 28 6.77 -0.82 -6.23
C LEU A 28 6.64 -1.31 -7.68
N PRO A 29 7.72 -1.87 -8.27
CA PRO A 29 7.71 -2.31 -9.67
C PRO A 29 6.69 -3.43 -9.88
N VAL A 30 5.78 -3.24 -10.83
CA VAL A 30 4.68 -4.16 -11.13
C VAL A 30 5.09 -5.11 -12.24
N ALA A 31 5.14 -6.40 -11.95
CA ALA A 31 5.33 -7.45 -12.94
C ALA A 31 4.01 -7.77 -13.66
N ALA A 32 4.10 -8.22 -14.91
CA ALA A 32 2.95 -8.76 -15.61
C ALA A 32 2.43 -10.01 -14.88
N PRO A 33 1.10 -10.19 -14.72
CA PRO A 33 0.56 -11.40 -14.12
C PRO A 33 0.86 -12.61 -15.00
N THR A 34 1.19 -13.73 -14.37
CA THR A 34 1.54 -15.02 -15.01
C THR A 34 0.62 -16.16 -14.57
N GLY A 35 -0.18 -15.95 -13.53
CA GLY A 35 -0.96 -16.96 -12.84
C GLY A 35 -2.46 -16.70 -12.89
N PRO A 36 -3.17 -16.77 -11.75
CA PRO A 36 -4.63 -16.69 -11.74
C PRO A 36 -5.20 -15.37 -12.25
N ALA A 37 -4.52 -14.24 -12.04
CA ALA A 37 -5.00 -12.94 -12.50
C ALA A 37 -4.97 -12.86 -14.03
N LEU A 38 -3.95 -13.44 -14.68
CA LEU A 38 -3.89 -13.54 -16.14
C LEU A 38 -5.05 -14.39 -16.70
N LYS A 39 -5.37 -15.51 -16.04
CA LYS A 39 -6.49 -16.39 -16.42
C LYS A 39 -7.84 -15.69 -16.25
N ALA A 40 -8.01 -14.90 -15.18
CA ALA A 40 -9.23 -14.14 -14.94
C ALA A 40 -9.47 -13.09 -16.05
N GLN A 41 -8.42 -12.37 -16.44
CA GLN A 41 -8.47 -11.40 -17.54
C GLN A 41 -8.80 -12.07 -18.88
N ALA A 42 -8.19 -13.21 -19.20
CA ALA A 42 -8.51 -13.97 -20.41
C ALA A 42 -9.97 -14.46 -20.45
N GLY A 43 -10.59 -14.65 -19.29
CA GLY A 43 -12.02 -14.94 -19.13
C GLY A 43 -12.94 -13.73 -19.23
N GLY A 44 -12.42 -12.54 -19.59
CA GLY A 44 -13.19 -11.30 -19.75
C GLY A 44 -13.63 -10.64 -18.45
N LYS A 45 -13.06 -11.04 -17.30
CA LYS A 45 -13.36 -10.40 -16.01
C LYS A 45 -12.59 -9.08 -15.88
N PRO A 46 -13.24 -8.00 -15.41
CA PRO A 46 -12.52 -6.79 -15.03
C PRO A 46 -11.46 -7.12 -13.97
N ARG A 47 -10.25 -6.60 -14.17
CA ARG A 47 -9.15 -6.79 -13.24
C ARG A 47 -9.39 -5.94 -12.00
N GLN A 48 -9.39 -6.56 -10.83
CA GLN A 48 -9.38 -5.85 -9.55
C GLN A 48 -7.93 -5.64 -9.10
N ALA A 49 -7.66 -4.54 -8.41
CA ALA A 49 -6.34 -4.24 -7.85
C ALA A 49 -6.42 -3.89 -6.36
N TYR A 50 -5.59 -4.55 -5.56
CA TYR A 50 -5.57 -4.36 -4.10
C TYR A 50 -4.16 -4.05 -3.61
N LEU A 51 -4.02 -2.91 -2.93
CA LEU A 51 -2.79 -2.52 -2.24
C LEU A 51 -2.85 -3.02 -0.80
N ARG A 52 -1.92 -3.90 -0.43
CA ARG A 52 -1.78 -4.42 0.92
C ARG A 52 -0.62 -3.75 1.62
N VAL A 53 -0.87 -3.23 2.82
CA VAL A 53 0.16 -2.69 3.71
C VAL A 53 0.16 -3.53 4.97
N GLU A 54 1.25 -4.25 5.21
CA GLU A 54 1.30 -5.27 6.24
C GLU A 54 2.51 -5.14 7.16
N ARG A 55 2.36 -5.78 8.32
CA ARG A 55 3.34 -5.78 9.40
C ARG A 55 3.69 -4.37 9.86
N ILE A 56 2.67 -3.52 9.98
CA ILE A 56 2.84 -2.15 10.44
C ILE A 56 3.04 -2.20 11.94
N THR A 57 4.23 -1.88 12.39
CA THR A 57 4.63 -1.93 13.80
C THR A 57 5.08 -0.56 14.27
N GLY A 58 5.01 -0.32 15.58
CA GLY A 58 5.38 0.97 16.13
C GLY A 58 5.04 1.13 17.60
N LYS A 59 5.32 2.32 18.11
CA LYS A 59 5.05 2.74 19.49
C LYS A 59 4.68 4.22 19.53
N GLY A 60 4.21 4.66 20.70
CA GLY A 60 3.75 6.03 20.90
C GLY A 60 2.40 6.27 20.23
N MET A 61 2.12 7.53 19.90
CA MET A 61 0.85 7.95 19.30
C MET A 61 1.07 8.59 17.92
N PRO A 62 1.44 7.80 16.90
CA PRO A 62 1.68 8.33 15.56
C PRO A 62 0.38 8.81 14.91
N PRO A 63 0.45 9.80 14.01
CA PRO A 63 -0.67 10.21 13.18
C PRO A 63 -0.99 9.12 12.14
N GLY A 64 -2.20 9.15 11.58
CA GLY A 64 -2.48 8.37 10.37
C GLY A 64 -1.70 8.94 9.17
N TYR A 65 -1.55 8.12 8.13
CA TYR A 65 -0.89 8.49 6.88
C TYR A 65 -1.87 8.43 5.72
N GLU A 66 -1.79 9.34 4.76
CA GLU A 66 -2.41 9.21 3.45
C GLU A 66 -1.44 8.47 2.52
N ILE A 67 -1.96 7.56 1.72
CA ILE A 67 -1.19 6.74 0.78
C ILE A 67 -1.51 7.22 -0.62
N TYR A 68 -0.48 7.45 -1.43
CA TYR A 68 -0.61 7.89 -2.82
C TYR A 68 0.13 6.94 -3.76
N LEU A 69 -0.47 6.65 -4.91
CA LEU A 69 0.15 5.91 -6.01
C LEU A 69 0.40 6.86 -7.18
N HIS A 70 1.61 6.85 -7.73
CA HIS A 70 1.96 7.78 -8.82
C HIS A 70 3.19 7.31 -9.61
N PRO A 71 3.38 7.80 -10.85
CA PRO A 71 4.64 7.64 -11.59
C PRO A 71 5.78 8.47 -10.96
N PRO A 72 7.05 8.26 -11.36
CA PRO A 72 8.15 9.12 -10.97
C PRO A 72 7.94 10.56 -11.46
N GLY A 73 8.57 11.53 -10.80
CA GLY A 73 8.48 12.95 -11.16
C GLY A 73 7.29 13.70 -10.56
N GLU A 74 6.32 13.01 -9.97
CA GLU A 74 5.28 13.65 -9.14
C GLU A 74 5.89 14.13 -7.81
N ASN A 75 6.03 15.44 -7.67
CA ASN A 75 6.71 16.08 -6.54
C ASN A 75 5.76 16.35 -5.36
N GLN A 76 4.45 16.44 -5.59
CA GLN A 76 3.46 16.78 -4.56
C GLN A 76 2.20 15.92 -4.69
N PRO A 77 2.31 14.58 -4.57
CA PRO A 77 1.16 13.69 -4.72
C PRO A 77 0.02 14.02 -3.75
N SER A 78 0.34 14.56 -2.57
CA SER A 78 -0.66 15.04 -1.59
C SER A 78 -1.60 16.15 -2.06
N ARG A 79 -1.27 16.85 -3.15
CA ARG A 79 -2.15 17.87 -3.75
C ARG A 79 -3.09 17.32 -4.82
N ARG A 80 -2.93 16.04 -5.17
CA ARG A 80 -3.67 15.33 -6.21
C ARG A 80 -4.57 14.29 -5.54
N GLU A 81 -5.81 14.64 -5.25
CA GLU A 81 -6.74 13.74 -4.58
C GLU A 81 -6.97 12.45 -5.38
N GLU A 82 -6.93 12.54 -6.71
CA GLU A 82 -7.07 11.41 -7.61
C GLU A 82 -5.91 10.40 -7.55
N LEU A 83 -4.81 10.72 -6.87
CA LEU A 83 -3.70 9.79 -6.61
C LEU A 83 -3.81 9.08 -5.25
N CYS A 84 -4.79 9.46 -4.41
CA CYS A 84 -4.95 8.92 -3.07
C CYS A 84 -5.53 7.50 -3.12
N ALA A 85 -4.79 6.52 -2.61
CA ALA A 85 -5.23 5.15 -2.40
C ALA A 85 -6.04 4.98 -1.10
N GLY A 86 -5.92 5.93 -0.16
CA GLY A 86 -6.68 5.94 1.08
C GLY A 86 -5.86 6.39 2.30
N VAL A 87 -6.48 6.25 3.47
CA VAL A 87 -5.89 6.61 4.75
C VAL A 87 -5.50 5.36 5.51
N LEU A 88 -4.26 5.32 6.00
CA LEU A 88 -3.70 4.34 6.91
C LEU A 88 -3.93 4.77 8.37
N PRO A 89 -4.96 4.24 9.06
CA PRO A 89 -5.15 4.52 10.47
C PRO A 89 -4.13 3.73 11.31
N LEU A 90 -3.65 4.33 12.40
CA LEU A 90 -2.68 3.69 13.31
C LEU A 90 -3.21 3.55 14.74
N PHE A 91 -4.53 3.59 14.91
CA PHE A 91 -5.16 3.33 16.21
C PHE A 91 -4.83 1.91 16.68
N GLY A 92 -4.38 1.77 17.93
CA GLY A 92 -4.01 0.48 18.51
C GLY A 92 -2.66 -0.09 18.05
N LEU A 93 -1.86 0.67 17.28
CA LEU A 93 -0.57 0.20 16.74
C LEU A 93 0.37 -0.35 17.82
N ASP A 94 0.54 0.39 18.92
CA ASP A 94 1.46 0.01 20.00
C ASP A 94 1.07 -1.35 20.62
N LYS A 95 -0.23 -1.58 20.83
CA LYS A 95 -0.74 -2.87 21.33
C LYS A 95 -0.54 -3.98 20.29
N ALA A 96 -0.85 -3.72 19.02
CA ALA A 96 -0.72 -4.70 17.93
C ALA A 96 0.73 -5.12 17.65
N SER A 97 1.70 -4.27 18.03
CA SER A 97 3.14 -4.49 17.81
C SER A 97 3.81 -5.34 18.89
N ARG A 98 3.16 -5.54 20.03
CA ARG A 98 3.71 -6.31 21.15
C ARG A 98 3.20 -7.74 21.08
N GLN A 99 4.06 -8.70 21.39
CA GLN A 99 3.60 -10.08 21.60
C GLN A 99 2.68 -10.11 22.83
N GLY A 100 1.56 -10.82 22.72
CA GLY A 100 0.58 -10.96 23.80
C GLY A 100 -0.10 -12.31 23.77
N ALA A 101 -0.89 -12.62 24.80
CA ALA A 101 -1.53 -13.93 25.00
C ALA A 101 -2.50 -14.36 23.89
N GLY A 102 -2.82 -13.50 22.92
CA GLY A 102 -3.72 -13.79 21.80
C GLY A 102 -3.26 -13.30 20.43
N HIS A 103 -2.04 -12.76 20.28
CA HIS A 103 -1.49 -12.37 18.98
C HIS A 103 0.04 -12.36 18.96
N ALA A 104 0.61 -12.74 17.82
CA ALA A 104 2.06 -12.81 17.61
C ALA A 104 2.77 -11.43 17.55
N GLY A 105 2.04 -10.33 17.76
CA GLY A 105 2.62 -8.97 17.74
C GLY A 105 3.08 -8.53 16.36
N THR A 106 2.44 -9.05 15.29
CA THR A 106 2.86 -8.77 13.91
C THR A 106 2.41 -7.41 13.42
N GLY A 107 1.78 -6.57 14.25
CA GLY A 107 1.35 -5.24 13.88
C GLY A 107 -0.03 -5.18 13.21
N LEU A 108 -0.33 -4.03 12.61
CA LEU A 108 -1.55 -3.79 11.85
C LEU A 108 -1.37 -4.20 10.38
N HIS A 109 -2.49 -4.54 9.72
CA HIS A 109 -2.54 -4.96 8.33
C HIS A 109 -3.77 -4.35 7.67
N TYR A 110 -3.59 -3.74 6.50
CA TYR A 110 -4.65 -3.08 5.74
C TYR A 110 -4.62 -3.50 4.28
N VAL A 111 -5.80 -3.47 3.66
CA VAL A 111 -6.00 -3.68 2.23
C VAL A 111 -6.82 -2.51 1.71
N PHE A 112 -6.36 -1.90 0.61
CA PHE A 112 -7.01 -0.81 -0.08
C PHE A 112 -7.40 -1.28 -1.47
N ASP A 113 -8.66 -1.08 -1.87
CA ASP A 113 -9.06 -1.23 -3.27
C ASP A 113 -8.50 -0.04 -4.05
N VAL A 114 -7.63 -0.33 -5.01
CA VAL A 114 -6.96 0.65 -5.86
C VAL A 114 -7.29 0.41 -7.33
N THR A 115 -8.37 -0.30 -7.64
CA THR A 115 -8.75 -0.71 -8.99
C THR A 115 -8.85 0.50 -9.93
N GLU A 116 -9.72 1.47 -9.60
CA GLU A 116 -9.91 2.66 -10.43
C GLU A 116 -8.65 3.54 -10.51
N LEU A 117 -7.85 3.56 -9.44
CA LEU A 117 -6.60 4.32 -9.38
C LEU A 117 -5.55 3.72 -10.33
N MET A 118 -5.38 2.41 -10.31
CA MET A 118 -4.47 1.71 -11.23
C MET A 118 -4.92 1.83 -12.69
N GLU A 119 -6.22 1.69 -12.96
CA GLU A 119 -6.77 1.89 -14.31
C GLU A 119 -6.57 3.32 -14.84
N ARG A 120 -6.57 4.31 -13.95
CA ARG A 120 -6.25 5.70 -14.30
C ARG A 120 -4.77 5.87 -14.62
N LEU A 121 -3.89 5.39 -13.74
CA LEU A 121 -2.44 5.47 -13.93
C LEU A 121 -1.98 4.79 -15.22
N GLU A 122 -2.53 3.61 -15.51
CA GLU A 122 -2.20 2.85 -16.73
C GLU A 122 -2.63 3.52 -18.04
N ARG A 123 -3.55 4.49 -17.97
CA ARG A 123 -3.99 5.31 -19.11
C ARG A 123 -3.17 6.59 -19.27
N GLU A 124 -2.29 6.92 -18.32
CA GLU A 124 -1.44 8.11 -18.43
C GLU A 124 -0.36 7.90 -19.52
N PRO A 125 -0.11 8.90 -20.38
CA PRO A 125 0.97 8.83 -21.36
C PRO A 125 2.32 8.63 -20.68
N GLY A 126 3.08 7.64 -21.14
CA GLY A 126 4.39 7.31 -20.56
C GLY A 126 4.32 6.49 -19.28
N TRP A 127 3.17 5.90 -18.95
CA TRP A 127 3.07 4.89 -17.90
C TRP A 127 4.05 3.73 -18.15
N ASP A 128 4.88 3.45 -17.14
CA ASP A 128 5.70 2.24 -17.06
C ASP A 128 5.37 1.52 -15.74
N PRO A 129 4.92 0.25 -15.79
CA PRO A 129 4.61 -0.51 -14.59
C PRO A 129 5.81 -0.71 -13.65
N GLN A 130 7.05 -0.63 -14.13
CA GLN A 130 8.25 -0.72 -13.31
C GLN A 130 8.51 0.52 -12.45
N ASP A 131 7.82 1.62 -12.76
CA ASP A 131 8.10 2.93 -12.21
C ASP A 131 7.09 3.38 -11.14
N LEU A 132 6.09 2.55 -10.83
CA LEU A 132 5.10 2.85 -9.80
C LEU A 132 5.75 3.19 -8.46
N ARG A 133 5.35 4.32 -7.88
CA ARG A 133 5.75 4.80 -6.55
C ARG A 133 4.57 4.77 -5.60
N VAL A 134 4.88 4.47 -4.34
CA VAL A 134 3.95 4.59 -3.21
C VAL A 134 4.48 5.64 -2.24
N THR A 135 3.72 6.69 -2.00
CA THR A 135 4.08 7.75 -1.06
C THR A 135 3.16 7.77 0.15
N PHE A 136 3.75 7.72 1.34
CA PHE A 136 3.07 7.83 2.63
C PHE A 136 3.26 9.24 3.18
N VAL A 137 2.18 9.99 3.34
CA VAL A 137 2.20 11.37 3.84
C VAL A 137 1.53 11.44 5.22
N PRO A 138 2.22 11.90 6.27
CA PRO A 138 1.61 11.99 7.59
C PRO A 138 0.53 13.08 7.61
N ARG A 139 -0.68 12.75 8.09
CA ARG A 139 -1.82 13.70 8.14
C ARG A 139 -1.61 14.86 9.13
N ARG A 140 -0.68 14.68 10.07
CA ARG A 140 -0.22 15.68 11.05
C ARG A 140 1.25 15.41 11.35
N GLN A 141 1.95 16.39 11.88
CA GLN A 141 3.34 16.19 12.28
C GLN A 141 3.43 15.13 13.41
N PRO A 142 4.21 14.04 13.24
CA PRO A 142 4.39 13.05 14.30
C PRO A 142 5.06 13.67 15.52
N ARG A 143 4.69 13.19 16.71
CA ARG A 143 5.45 13.48 17.93
C ARG A 143 6.83 12.82 17.84
N GLN A 144 7.83 13.42 18.47
CA GLN A 144 9.23 12.95 18.39
C GLN A 144 9.43 11.53 18.95
N ASP A 145 8.54 11.05 19.80
CA ASP A 145 8.57 9.72 20.41
C ASP A 145 7.82 8.63 19.63
N ALA A 146 7.10 9.01 18.56
CA ALA A 146 6.33 8.08 17.75
C ALA A 146 7.21 7.42 16.69
N GLU A 147 7.21 6.09 16.66
CA GLU A 147 7.91 5.31 15.65
C GLU A 147 6.92 4.42 14.90
N VAL A 148 7.04 4.37 13.58
CA VAL A 148 6.23 3.51 12.73
C VAL A 148 7.13 2.86 11.68
N ARG A 149 6.97 1.56 11.47
CA ARG A 149 7.66 0.78 10.45
C ARG A 149 6.65 -0.06 9.68
N VAL A 150 6.71 0.03 8.36
CA VAL A 150 5.96 -0.84 7.46
C VAL A 150 6.86 -2.02 7.11
N GLY A 151 6.36 -3.24 7.32
CA GLY A 151 7.14 -4.43 6.99
C GLY A 151 7.11 -4.75 5.50
N ARG A 152 5.95 -4.60 4.85
CA ARG A 152 5.83 -4.77 3.41
C ARG A 152 4.63 -4.02 2.83
N VAL A 153 4.80 -3.52 1.62
CA VAL A 153 3.71 -3.10 0.72
C VAL A 153 3.67 -4.08 -0.44
N SER A 154 2.50 -4.56 -0.83
CA SER A 154 2.32 -5.42 -1.99
C SER A 154 1.08 -5.06 -2.79
N LEU A 155 1.14 -5.26 -4.10
CA LEU A 155 0.02 -5.08 -5.02
C LEU A 155 -0.44 -6.45 -5.51
N TYR A 156 -1.75 -6.67 -5.46
CA TYR A 156 -2.40 -7.88 -5.97
C TYR A 156 -3.35 -7.53 -7.11
N TYR A 157 -3.41 -8.42 -8.10
CA TYR A 157 -4.49 -8.45 -9.09
C TYR A 157 -5.40 -9.64 -8.85
N ALA A 158 -6.71 -9.47 -9.10
CA ALA A 158 -7.72 -10.52 -9.00
C ALA A 158 -8.74 -10.45 -10.14
#